data_AF-A0A656Y096-F1
#
_entry.id   AF-A0A656Y096-F1
#
_cell.length_a   1.000
_cell.length_b   1.000
_cell.length_c   1.000
_cell.angle_alpha   90.00
_cell.angle_beta   90.00
_cell.angle_gamma   90.00
#
_symmetry.space_group_name_H-M   'P 1'
#
loop_
_entity.id
_entity.type
_entity.pdbx_description
1 polymer ?
#
loop_
_entity_poly.entity_id
_entity_poly.type
_entity_poly.pdbx_seq_one_letter_code
_entity_poly.pdbx_strand_id
1 'polypeptide(L)'
;MTDEDLRARATGRRRRQGDPGDLDGPLRPTARRARELLQAAADAYAGDPLVATELRGLLEGFERPLTVGFAGLIKSGKSTLLNALVGARVAASDLSECTQTVTWYRYGETPRVAVHPRSGRSWESPAMAGRTGLQVDLRGTPVDEIDHVDVWWPAPVLRERTLIDTPGLDALSGVASRRSREFLTTDAVTSAVDVVVYLVRQVRRADVRYLEDLARLRGDGSVASTIAVVARADEVGAGRIDALVSAERLARRHRENPDVTRLCGVALPVAGLLAETAQTLQPDEAADLRALAALDRAVVEGLLLSVDRFRRPSLSVPVSAHARAELLDRLGMFGVRTCLALLRGNQLDTAELTTELSRRSGVEELRRSLDVAVEGRDRRLAQDALGRMLDLVQDDRVPEVARAARRLLSATRPLHSESPAVSAGAAAP
;
A
#
# COMPACT_ATOMS: atom_id res chain seq x y z
N MET A 1 -2.66 3.83 50.90
CA MET A 1 -1.93 4.23 49.69
C MET A 1 -0.86 5.21 50.13
N THR A 2 0.39 4.77 50.14
CA THR A 2 1.51 5.45 50.76
C THR A 2 2.08 6.54 49.86
N ASP A 3 2.58 7.60 50.48
CA ASP A 3 3.07 8.87 49.92
C ASP A 3 4.32 8.73 49.00
N GLU A 4 4.77 7.49 48.79
CA GLU A 4 5.89 7.11 47.93
C GLU A 4 5.43 6.88 46.47
N ASP A 5 4.17 6.48 46.26
CA ASP A 5 3.58 6.30 44.91
C ASP A 5 3.28 7.64 44.21
N LEU A 6 3.15 8.73 44.97
CA LEU A 6 2.87 10.06 44.43
C LEU A 6 4.13 10.80 43.95
N ARG A 7 5.33 10.41 44.41
CA ARG A 7 6.59 11.04 43.99
C ARG A 7 7.16 10.46 42.68
N ALA A 8 6.73 9.28 42.26
CA ALA A 8 7.16 8.66 41.00
C ALA A 8 6.58 9.34 39.74
N ARG A 9 5.62 10.26 39.87
CA ARG A 9 4.96 10.95 38.74
C ARG A 9 5.50 12.35 38.43
N ALA A 10 6.50 12.86 39.15
CA ALA A 10 6.92 14.26 39.06
C ALA A 10 8.27 14.54 38.37
N THR A 11 9.05 13.53 37.97
CA THR A 11 10.31 13.75 37.26
C THR A 11 10.20 13.32 35.81
N GLY A 12 9.73 14.25 34.97
CA GLY A 12 9.79 14.16 33.52
C GLY A 12 11.24 14.00 33.04
N ARG A 13 11.64 12.75 32.78
CA ARG A 13 12.78 12.44 31.93
C ARG A 13 12.39 12.86 30.51
N ARG A 14 12.82 14.06 30.13
CA ARG A 14 12.91 14.51 28.74
C ARG A 14 13.51 13.37 27.92
N ARG A 15 12.73 12.81 26.98
CA ARG A 15 13.30 12.02 25.88
C ARG A 15 14.34 12.91 25.21
N ARG A 16 15.60 12.47 25.22
CA ARG A 16 16.68 13.11 24.49
C ARG A 16 16.25 13.22 23.03
N GLN A 17 16.29 14.45 22.52
CA GLN A 17 16.28 14.76 21.09
C GLN A 17 17.38 13.92 20.43
N GLY A 18 17.02 13.11 19.44
CA GLY A 18 17.90 12.16 18.79
C GLY A 18 19.04 12.87 18.05
N ASP A 19 20.25 12.36 18.30
CA ASP A 19 21.50 12.65 17.60
C ASP A 19 21.48 11.98 16.20
N PRO A 20 22.21 12.44 15.16
CA PRO A 20 22.12 11.93 13.78
C PRO A 20 22.69 10.51 13.55
N GLY A 21 22.75 9.65 14.56
CA GLY A 21 23.43 8.35 14.50
C GLY A 21 22.62 7.15 14.99
N ASP A 22 21.30 7.25 15.06
CA ASP A 22 20.46 6.15 15.57
C ASP A 22 20.33 5.02 14.52
N LEU A 23 21.22 4.04 14.60
CA LEU A 23 21.27 2.84 13.75
C LEU A 23 20.13 1.83 14.06
N ASP A 24 19.20 2.14 14.97
CA ASP A 24 18.06 1.31 15.39
C ASP A 24 16.81 1.46 14.49
N GLY A 25 17.01 1.51 13.17
CA GLY A 25 15.93 1.52 12.18
C GLY A 25 15.07 0.23 12.13
N PRO A 26 13.96 0.22 11.36
CA PRO A 26 12.90 -0.80 11.36
C PRO A 26 13.30 -2.19 10.79
N LEU A 27 14.59 -2.43 10.55
CA LEU A 27 15.06 -3.67 9.93
C LEU A 27 14.83 -4.87 10.83
N ARG A 28 14.29 -5.92 10.22
CA ARG A 28 14.13 -7.24 10.86
C ARG A 28 15.50 -7.86 11.18
N PRO A 29 15.58 -8.82 12.14
CA PRO A 29 16.85 -9.36 12.63
C PRO A 29 17.81 -9.85 11.55
N THR A 30 17.30 -10.55 10.53
CA THR A 30 18.09 -11.06 9.40
C THR A 30 18.70 -9.94 8.57
N ALA A 31 17.91 -8.93 8.19
CA ALA A 31 18.39 -7.80 7.40
C ALA A 31 19.37 -6.93 8.20
N ARG A 32 19.11 -6.74 9.50
CA ARG A 32 20.04 -6.07 10.42
C ARG A 32 21.38 -6.79 10.47
N ARG A 33 21.36 -8.12 10.65
CA ARG A 33 22.59 -8.92 10.70
C ARG A 33 23.34 -8.89 9.36
N ALA A 34 22.64 -8.91 8.23
CA ALA A 34 23.27 -8.77 6.92
C ALA A 34 23.95 -7.40 6.77
N ARG A 35 23.26 -6.31 7.15
CA ARG A 35 23.81 -4.95 7.15
C ARG A 35 25.07 -4.82 8.02
N GLU A 36 25.07 -5.41 9.22
CA GLU A 36 26.26 -5.45 10.09
C GLU A 36 27.45 -6.14 9.42
N LEU A 37 27.22 -7.25 8.71
CA LEU A 37 28.28 -7.98 8.00
C LEU A 37 28.81 -7.18 6.80
N LEU A 38 27.92 -6.52 6.05
CA LEU A 38 28.27 -5.63 4.95
C LEU A 38 29.08 -4.43 5.45
N GLN A 39 28.70 -3.84 6.59
CA GLN A 39 29.45 -2.73 7.19
C GLN A 39 30.85 -3.19 7.59
N ALA A 40 30.99 -4.35 8.24
CA ALA A 40 32.29 -4.89 8.61
C ALA A 40 33.17 -5.18 7.37
N ALA A 41 32.58 -5.65 6.28
CA ALA A 41 33.29 -5.80 5.01
C ALA A 41 33.71 -4.44 4.42
N ALA A 42 32.83 -3.45 4.44
CA ALA A 42 33.12 -2.11 3.93
C ALA A 42 34.27 -1.45 4.69
N ASP A 43 34.31 -1.59 6.01
CA ASP A 43 35.39 -1.07 6.85
C ASP A 43 36.74 -1.75 6.52
N ALA A 44 36.75 -3.07 6.32
CA ALA A 44 37.95 -3.83 5.95
C ALA A 44 38.45 -3.49 4.52
N TYR A 45 37.56 -3.04 3.64
CA TYR A 45 37.86 -2.67 2.26
C TYR A 45 37.92 -1.15 2.04
N ALA A 46 37.99 -0.34 3.09
CA ALA A 46 38.05 1.13 2.98
C ALA A 46 39.23 1.64 2.12
N GLY A 47 40.31 0.85 2.01
CA GLY A 47 41.46 1.15 1.14
C GLY A 47 41.29 0.77 -0.33
N ASP A 48 40.18 0.14 -0.72
CA ASP A 48 39.84 -0.23 -2.10
C ASP A 48 38.61 0.56 -2.57
N PRO A 49 38.78 1.64 -3.35
CA PRO A 49 37.68 2.52 -3.75
C PRO A 49 36.58 1.82 -4.57
N LEU A 50 36.94 0.80 -5.35
CA LEU A 50 35.98 0.08 -6.20
C LEU A 50 35.07 -0.80 -5.34
N VAL A 51 35.67 -1.64 -4.49
CA VAL A 51 34.93 -2.54 -3.60
C VAL A 51 34.13 -1.74 -2.57
N ALA A 52 34.71 -0.68 -2.01
CA ALA A 52 34.01 0.19 -1.06
C ALA A 52 32.78 0.87 -1.69
N THR A 53 32.81 1.19 -2.98
CA THR A 53 31.67 1.81 -3.68
C THR A 53 30.54 0.79 -3.90
N GLU A 54 30.88 -0.43 -4.33
CA GLU A 54 29.89 -1.52 -4.46
C GLU A 54 29.24 -1.85 -3.10
N LEU A 55 30.03 -1.99 -2.04
CA LEU A 55 29.52 -2.30 -0.70
C LEU A 55 28.64 -1.17 -0.13
N ARG A 56 28.97 0.10 -0.40
CA ARG A 56 28.11 1.25 -0.06
C ARG A 56 26.76 1.19 -0.79
N GLY A 57 26.75 0.86 -2.08
CA GLY A 57 25.50 0.68 -2.83
C GLY A 57 24.62 -0.43 -2.26
N LEU A 58 25.22 -1.52 -1.78
CA LEU A 58 24.49 -2.59 -1.08
C LEU A 58 23.90 -2.11 0.26
N LEU A 59 24.66 -1.32 1.03
CA LEU A 59 24.21 -0.75 2.31
C LEU A 59 23.04 0.23 2.14
N GLU A 60 23.10 1.11 1.13
CA GLU A 60 22.00 2.04 0.79
C GLU A 60 20.68 1.31 0.52
N GLY A 61 20.74 0.09 -0.03
CA GLY A 61 19.58 -0.77 -0.24
C GLY A 61 18.81 -1.13 1.05
N PHE A 62 19.48 -1.18 2.21
CA PHE A 62 18.87 -1.45 3.51
C PHE A 62 18.22 -0.20 4.14
N GLU A 63 18.53 0.99 3.65
CA GLU A 63 18.02 2.25 4.20
C GLU A 63 16.76 2.72 3.48
N ARG A 64 16.50 2.21 2.27
CA ARG A 64 15.28 2.53 1.53
C ARG A 64 14.05 1.81 2.12
N PRO A 65 12.91 2.50 2.29
CA PRO A 65 11.65 1.89 2.72
C PRO A 65 11.11 0.92 1.65
N LEU A 66 10.14 0.08 2.03
CA LEU A 66 9.47 -0.81 1.07
C LEU A 66 8.73 0.02 0.01
N THR A 67 9.02 -0.17 -1.26
CA THR A 67 8.30 0.51 -2.34
C THR A 67 7.11 -0.33 -2.80
N VAL A 68 5.91 0.25 -2.71
CA VAL A 68 4.64 -0.40 -3.06
C VAL A 68 3.99 0.33 -4.24
N GLY A 69 3.84 -0.35 -5.37
CA GLY A 69 3.14 0.19 -6.55
C GLY A 69 1.68 -0.23 -6.60
N PHE A 70 0.76 0.70 -6.87
CA PHE A 70 -0.66 0.43 -7.08
C PHE A 70 -0.95 0.38 -8.58
N ALA A 71 -1.35 -0.80 -9.08
CA ALA A 71 -1.67 -1.01 -10.48
C ALA A 71 -3.12 -1.47 -10.67
N GLY A 72 -3.67 -1.26 -11.87
CA GLY A 72 -5.04 -1.67 -12.22
C GLY A 72 -5.74 -0.69 -13.16
N LEU A 73 -6.88 -1.13 -13.70
CA LEU A 73 -7.69 -0.35 -14.65
C LEU A 73 -8.09 1.03 -14.11
N ILE A 74 -8.41 1.97 -15.00
CA ILE A 74 -8.99 3.27 -14.64
C ILE A 74 -10.27 3.05 -13.79
N LYS A 75 -10.45 3.88 -12.75
CA LYS A 75 -11.59 3.81 -11.80
C LYS A 75 -11.69 2.51 -10.99
N SER A 76 -10.61 1.73 -10.89
CA SER A 76 -10.53 0.56 -10.00
C SER A 76 -10.49 0.90 -8.50
N GLY A 77 -10.19 2.14 -8.14
CA GLY A 77 -10.13 2.60 -6.74
C GLY A 77 -8.71 2.67 -6.15
N LYS A 78 -7.67 2.79 -6.98
CA LYS A 78 -6.25 2.85 -6.55
C LYS A 78 -5.99 3.99 -5.58
N SER A 79 -6.32 5.21 -5.98
CA SER A 79 -6.11 6.42 -5.18
C SER A 79 -6.93 6.40 -3.88
N THR A 80 -8.15 5.87 -3.91
CA THR A 80 -8.98 5.62 -2.70
C THR A 80 -8.30 4.64 -1.74
N LEU A 81 -7.78 3.53 -2.25
CA LEU A 81 -7.07 2.54 -1.42
C LEU A 81 -5.75 3.10 -0.87
N LEU A 82 -5.03 3.88 -1.67
CA LEU A 82 -3.83 4.58 -1.26
C LEU A 82 -4.14 5.54 -0.11
N ASN A 83 -5.18 6.37 -0.23
CA ASN A 83 -5.62 7.27 0.83
C ASN A 83 -5.99 6.51 2.12
N ALA A 84 -6.63 5.35 2.00
CA ALA A 84 -6.93 4.48 3.14
C ALA A 84 -5.66 3.92 3.82
N LEU A 85 -4.61 3.66 3.06
CA LEU A 85 -3.33 3.21 3.63
C LEU A 85 -2.54 4.34 4.25
N VAL A 86 -2.50 5.52 3.61
CA VAL A 86 -1.87 6.74 4.15
C VAL A 86 -2.59 7.26 5.38
N GLY A 87 -3.92 7.08 5.45
CA GLY A 87 -4.77 7.65 6.49
C GLY A 87 -5.12 9.12 6.25
N ALA A 88 -4.93 9.62 5.03
CA ALA A 88 -5.23 10.98 4.62
C ALA A 88 -5.59 11.02 3.14
N ARG A 89 -6.38 12.03 2.74
CA ARG A 89 -6.75 12.28 1.33
C ARG A 89 -5.63 13.02 0.60
N VAL A 90 -4.58 12.28 0.25
CA VAL A 90 -3.41 12.82 -0.46
C VAL A 90 -3.50 12.59 -1.96
N ALA A 91 -3.96 11.41 -2.38
CA ALA A 91 -4.21 11.09 -3.76
C ALA A 91 -5.60 11.57 -4.17
N ALA A 92 -5.69 12.20 -5.33
CA ALA A 92 -6.96 12.62 -5.89
C ALA A 92 -7.76 11.41 -6.42
N SER A 93 -9.00 11.23 -5.96
CA SER A 93 -9.82 10.04 -6.29
C SER A 93 -10.54 10.10 -7.65
N ASP A 94 -10.70 11.28 -8.23
CA ASP A 94 -11.46 11.52 -9.46
C ASP A 94 -10.60 12.17 -10.52
N LEU A 95 -10.47 11.51 -11.68
CA LEU A 95 -10.01 11.98 -13.02
C LEU A 95 -9.10 13.23 -13.04
N SER A 96 -8.28 13.41 -12.02
CA SER A 96 -7.43 14.56 -11.88
C SER A 96 -6.17 14.29 -12.67
N GLU A 97 -5.50 15.37 -13.06
CA GLU A 97 -4.22 15.32 -13.74
C GLU A 97 -3.21 14.41 -12.99
N CYS A 98 -3.27 14.35 -11.65
CA CYS A 98 -2.41 13.46 -10.84
C CYS A 98 -2.68 11.97 -11.08
N THR A 99 -3.92 11.55 -11.32
CA THR A 99 -4.22 10.13 -11.64
C THR A 99 -3.73 9.71 -13.03
N GLN A 100 -3.23 10.67 -13.81
CA GLN A 100 -2.68 10.46 -15.15
C GLN A 100 -1.14 10.53 -15.18
N THR A 101 -0.51 10.84 -14.04
CA THR A 101 0.95 10.86 -13.85
C THR A 101 1.36 9.85 -12.76
N VAL A 102 2.54 9.25 -12.88
CA VAL A 102 3.12 8.44 -11.79
C VAL A 102 3.39 9.34 -10.59
N THR A 103 2.78 9.03 -9.44
CA THR A 103 2.93 9.86 -8.24
C THR A 103 3.52 9.03 -7.10
N TRP A 104 4.63 9.51 -6.54
CA TRP A 104 5.34 8.90 -5.43
C TRP A 104 4.95 9.59 -4.13
N TYR A 105 4.53 8.82 -3.13
CA TYR A 105 4.20 9.28 -1.80
C TYR A 105 5.26 8.79 -0.83
N ARG A 106 5.99 9.74 -0.23
CA ARG A 106 7.11 9.49 0.68
C ARG A 106 6.86 10.18 2.01
N TYR A 107 7.56 9.73 3.04
CA TYR A 107 7.54 10.43 4.31
C TYR A 107 8.29 11.76 4.21
N GLY A 108 7.70 12.81 4.75
CA GLY A 108 8.37 14.06 5.06
C GLY A 108 7.72 14.74 6.25
N GLU A 109 8.49 15.47 7.04
CA GLU A 109 7.99 16.13 8.26
C GLU A 109 6.95 17.21 7.95
N THR A 110 7.07 17.84 6.77
CA THR A 110 6.15 18.86 6.27
C THR A 110 5.60 18.45 4.90
N PRO A 111 4.31 18.70 4.61
CA PRO A 111 3.76 18.51 3.27
C PRO A 111 4.56 19.25 2.19
N ARG A 112 5.01 18.55 1.15
CA ARG A 112 5.72 19.11 0.02
C ARG A 112 5.32 18.38 -1.26
N VAL A 113 5.18 19.10 -2.36
CA VAL A 113 4.93 18.52 -3.67
C VAL A 113 5.96 19.05 -4.66
N ALA A 114 6.64 18.15 -5.37
CA ALA A 114 7.52 18.50 -6.48
C ALA A 114 7.05 17.82 -7.76
N VAL A 115 7.06 18.56 -8.86
CA VAL A 115 6.71 18.05 -10.18
C VAL A 115 7.99 17.93 -10.99
N HIS A 116 8.19 16.76 -11.58
CA HIS A 116 9.37 16.42 -12.37
C HIS A 116 8.94 16.26 -13.83
N PRO A 117 9.19 17.26 -14.69
CA PRO A 117 8.92 17.13 -16.11
C PRO A 117 9.96 16.19 -16.75
N ARG A 118 9.60 15.57 -17.89
CA ARG A 118 10.52 14.76 -18.69
C ARG A 118 11.68 15.57 -19.25
N SER A 119 11.47 16.87 -19.45
CA SER A 119 12.49 17.81 -19.89
C SER A 119 12.38 19.14 -19.14
N GLY A 120 13.52 19.77 -18.87
CA GLY A 120 13.58 21.03 -18.13
C GLY A 120 13.77 20.84 -16.62
N ARG A 121 13.48 21.89 -15.85
CA ARG A 121 13.71 21.93 -14.40
C ARG A 121 12.44 21.56 -13.65
N SER A 122 12.58 20.71 -12.63
CA SER A 122 11.53 20.46 -11.64
C SER A 122 11.11 21.72 -10.91
N TRP A 123 9.86 21.74 -10.43
CA TRP A 123 9.33 22.84 -9.62
C TRP A 123 8.55 22.32 -8.43
N GLU A 124 8.46 23.16 -7.39
CA GLU A 124 7.55 22.91 -6.28
C GLU A 124 6.14 23.39 -6.61
N SER A 125 5.19 22.55 -6.23
CA SER A 125 3.77 22.82 -6.32
C SER A 125 3.22 23.06 -4.91
N PRO A 126 2.35 24.07 -4.71
CA PRO A 126 1.68 24.25 -3.42
C PRO A 126 0.92 22.97 -3.03
N ALA A 127 1.14 22.48 -1.81
CA ALA A 127 0.38 21.35 -1.26
C ALA A 127 -1.04 21.80 -0.85
N MET A 128 -1.89 22.11 -1.83
CA MET A 128 -3.26 22.56 -1.56
C MET A 128 -4.17 21.36 -1.33
N ALA A 129 -4.67 21.22 -0.10
CA ALA A 129 -5.69 20.23 0.22
C ALA A 129 -7.02 20.63 -0.46
N GLY A 130 -7.42 19.88 -1.49
CA GLY A 130 -8.74 19.98 -2.11
C GLY A 130 -9.76 19.02 -1.48
N ARG A 131 -11.02 19.13 -1.89
CA ARG A 131 -12.12 18.26 -1.41
C ARG A 131 -11.90 16.77 -1.72
N THR A 132 -11.18 16.46 -2.80
CA THR A 132 -10.99 15.11 -3.33
C THR A 132 -9.55 14.60 -3.23
N GLY A 133 -8.63 15.39 -2.67
CA GLY A 133 -7.19 15.08 -2.59
C GLY A 133 -6.32 16.33 -2.76
N LEU A 134 -5.00 16.14 -2.86
CA LEU A 134 -4.08 17.24 -3.16
C LEU A 134 -4.27 17.74 -4.59
N GLN A 135 -4.32 19.06 -4.75
CA GLN A 135 -4.26 19.71 -6.05
C GLN A 135 -2.79 19.99 -6.39
N VAL A 136 -2.36 19.58 -7.58
CA VAL A 136 -0.99 19.77 -8.05
C VAL A 136 -1.02 20.74 -9.22
N ASP A 137 -0.39 21.89 -9.05
CA ASP A 137 -0.14 22.87 -10.12
C ASP A 137 0.92 22.35 -11.10
N LEU A 138 0.47 21.97 -12.30
CA LEU A 138 1.31 21.56 -13.41
C LEU A 138 1.83 22.72 -14.27
N ARG A 139 1.50 23.98 -13.94
CA ARG A 139 1.90 25.19 -14.69
C ARG A 139 1.53 25.15 -16.18
N GLY A 140 0.43 24.47 -16.51
CA GLY A 140 -0.02 24.27 -17.89
C GLY A 140 0.80 23.25 -18.69
N THR A 141 1.79 22.59 -18.08
CA THR A 141 2.52 21.49 -18.72
C THR A 141 1.59 20.29 -18.92
N PRO A 142 1.48 19.75 -20.15
CA PRO A 142 0.68 18.56 -20.41
C PRO A 142 1.14 17.38 -19.55
N VAL A 143 0.19 16.58 -19.08
CA VAL A 143 0.46 15.44 -18.20
C VAL A 143 1.42 14.41 -18.85
N ASP A 144 1.44 14.28 -20.18
CA ASP A 144 2.40 13.43 -20.92
C ASP A 144 3.85 13.89 -20.84
N GLU A 145 4.05 15.18 -20.66
CA GLU A 145 5.38 15.78 -20.50
C GLU A 145 5.86 15.72 -19.05
N ILE A 146 5.03 15.24 -18.12
CA ILE A 146 5.42 14.98 -16.74
C ILE A 146 5.97 13.57 -16.62
N ASP A 147 7.17 13.46 -16.04
CA ASP A 147 7.79 12.17 -15.74
C ASP A 147 7.15 11.57 -14.48
N HIS A 148 7.21 12.31 -13.36
CA HIS A 148 6.53 11.93 -12.13
C HIS A 148 6.25 13.13 -11.21
N VAL A 149 5.44 12.90 -10.20
CA VAL A 149 5.20 13.83 -9.08
C VAL A 149 5.66 13.19 -7.79
N ASP A 150 6.40 13.94 -6.98
CA ASP A 150 6.78 13.55 -5.64
C ASP A 150 5.92 14.29 -4.61
N VAL A 151 5.31 13.53 -3.70
CA VAL A 151 4.50 14.02 -2.59
C VAL A 151 5.13 13.55 -1.29
N TRP A 152 5.68 14.47 -0.51
CA TRP A 152 6.11 14.19 0.85
C TRP A 152 4.98 14.52 1.81
N TRP A 153 4.62 13.58 2.69
CA TRP A 153 3.51 13.73 3.61
C TRP A 153 3.85 13.18 5.01
N PRO A 154 3.40 13.83 6.10
CA PRO A 154 3.73 13.43 7.48
C PRO A 154 2.87 12.25 7.98
N ALA A 155 2.71 11.19 7.17
CA ALA A 155 2.03 9.97 7.58
C ALA A 155 3.04 8.94 8.11
N PRO A 156 2.88 8.41 9.34
CA PRO A 156 3.82 7.44 9.92
C PRO A 156 4.05 6.19 9.06
N VAL A 157 3.01 5.71 8.37
CA VAL A 157 3.09 4.56 7.46
C VAL A 157 4.12 4.75 6.33
N LEU A 158 4.37 6.01 5.94
CA LEU A 158 5.30 6.35 4.86
C LEU A 158 6.77 6.32 5.31
N ARG A 159 7.06 6.23 6.63
CA ARG A 159 8.43 6.04 7.12
C ARG A 159 8.97 4.66 6.76
N GLU A 160 8.07 3.69 6.71
CA GLU A 160 8.38 2.30 6.39
C GLU A 160 8.12 1.96 4.93
N ARG A 161 7.33 2.79 4.23
CA ARG A 161 6.83 2.49 2.88
C ARG A 161 6.88 3.72 1.97
N THR A 162 7.34 3.54 0.75
CA THR A 162 7.06 4.48 -0.35
C THR A 162 5.90 3.93 -1.16
N LEU A 163 4.85 4.74 -1.37
CA LEU A 163 3.69 4.31 -2.17
C LEU A 163 3.77 4.96 -3.55
N ILE A 164 3.45 4.23 -4.61
CA ILE A 164 3.42 4.75 -5.97
C ILE A 164 2.02 4.55 -6.53
N ASP A 165 1.31 5.64 -6.81
CA ASP A 165 0.07 5.59 -7.60
C ASP A 165 0.43 5.65 -9.07
N THR A 166 -0.05 4.67 -9.85
CA THR A 166 0.23 4.61 -11.28
C THR A 166 -1.00 5.04 -12.09
N PRO A 167 -0.81 5.68 -13.25
CA PRO A 167 -1.91 5.91 -14.17
C PRO A 167 -2.67 4.62 -14.49
N GLY A 168 -4.00 4.70 -14.49
CA GLY A 168 -4.83 3.53 -14.74
C GLY A 168 -4.68 3.01 -16.16
N LEU A 169 -4.70 1.68 -16.31
CA LEU A 169 -4.75 1.03 -17.61
C LEU A 169 -6.09 1.37 -18.29
N ASP A 170 -6.04 1.96 -19.48
CA ASP A 170 -7.22 2.06 -20.34
C ASP A 170 -7.18 0.93 -21.37
N ALA A 171 -8.24 0.11 -21.39
CA ALA A 171 -8.39 -0.96 -22.38
C ALA A 171 -8.75 -0.42 -23.77
N LEU A 172 -9.19 0.85 -23.88
CA LEU A 172 -9.72 1.45 -25.10
C LEU A 172 -8.88 2.61 -25.65
N SER A 173 -8.08 3.31 -24.84
CA SER A 173 -7.16 4.35 -25.33
C SER A 173 -5.70 3.87 -25.36
N GLY A 174 -5.08 3.91 -26.53
CA GLY A 174 -3.67 3.56 -26.73
C GLY A 174 -2.66 4.51 -26.05
N VAL A 175 -3.12 5.58 -25.37
CA VAL A 175 -2.27 6.58 -24.71
C VAL A 175 -2.04 6.22 -23.24
N ALA A 176 -3.09 5.87 -22.48
CA ALA A 176 -2.93 5.40 -21.10
C ALA A 176 -2.33 3.98 -21.05
N SER A 177 -2.65 3.13 -22.04
CA SER A 177 -2.00 1.82 -22.22
C SER A 177 -0.48 1.95 -22.41
N ARG A 178 0.00 3.00 -23.09
CA ARG A 178 1.45 3.29 -23.22
C ARG A 178 2.07 3.70 -21.90
N ARG A 179 1.43 4.54 -21.08
CA ARG A 179 2.01 4.99 -19.79
C ARG A 179 2.00 3.93 -18.70
N SER A 180 0.93 3.14 -18.59
CA SER A 180 0.92 1.99 -17.68
C SER A 180 1.87 0.88 -18.14
N ARG A 181 2.16 0.79 -19.45
CA ARG A 181 3.25 -0.05 -19.98
C ARG A 181 4.62 0.59 -19.76
N GLU A 182 4.78 1.91 -19.87
CA GLU A 182 6.00 2.63 -19.50
C GLU A 182 6.34 2.43 -18.02
N PHE A 183 5.35 2.44 -17.12
CA PHE A 183 5.57 2.05 -15.72
C PHE A 183 6.17 0.65 -15.59
N LEU A 184 5.82 -0.27 -16.50
CA LEU A 184 6.37 -1.62 -16.57
C LEU A 184 7.66 -1.75 -17.39
N THR A 185 7.96 -0.81 -18.29
CA THR A 185 9.09 -0.91 -19.23
C THR A 185 10.20 0.10 -18.97
N THR A 186 9.95 1.11 -18.14
CA THR A 186 11.00 1.99 -17.65
C THR A 186 11.69 1.25 -16.51
N ASP A 187 12.88 0.70 -16.79
CA ASP A 187 13.70 -0.07 -15.84
C ASP A 187 13.85 0.62 -14.48
N ALA A 188 13.83 1.96 -14.43
CA ALA A 188 13.93 2.75 -13.21
C ALA A 188 12.73 2.57 -12.25
N VAL A 189 11.53 2.28 -12.75
CA VAL A 189 10.31 2.16 -11.92
C VAL A 189 10.01 0.71 -11.57
N THR A 190 10.23 -0.23 -12.50
CA THR A 190 10.07 -1.66 -12.22
C THR A 190 11.11 -2.20 -11.23
N SER A 191 12.35 -1.71 -11.31
CA SER A 191 13.40 -2.03 -10.32
C SER A 191 13.15 -1.38 -8.96
N ALA A 192 12.51 -0.20 -8.94
CA ALA A 192 12.24 0.51 -7.69
C ALA A 192 11.10 -0.12 -6.87
N VAL A 193 10.13 -0.77 -7.52
CA VAL A 193 8.94 -1.35 -6.85
C VAL A 193 9.26 -2.71 -6.25
N ASP A 194 9.14 -2.84 -4.94
CA ASP A 194 9.34 -4.11 -4.24
C ASP A 194 8.07 -4.98 -4.24
N VAL A 195 6.88 -4.35 -4.18
CA VAL A 195 5.57 -5.02 -4.11
C VAL A 195 4.55 -4.32 -5.01
N VAL A 196 3.75 -5.08 -5.73
CA VAL A 196 2.64 -4.58 -6.54
C VAL A 196 1.31 -4.94 -5.90
N VAL A 197 0.49 -3.93 -5.60
CA VAL A 197 -0.92 -4.09 -5.23
C VAL A 197 -1.75 -3.91 -6.48
N TYR A 198 -2.30 -5.00 -7.01
CA TYR A 198 -3.05 -5.01 -8.25
C TYR A 198 -4.56 -5.04 -7.99
N LEU A 199 -5.26 -3.98 -8.38
CA LEU A 199 -6.69 -3.81 -8.14
C LEU A 199 -7.52 -4.33 -9.31
N VAL A 200 -8.41 -5.27 -9.01
CA VAL A 200 -9.39 -5.83 -9.95
C VAL A 200 -10.80 -5.67 -9.39
N ARG A 201 -11.77 -5.33 -10.23
CA ARG A 201 -13.20 -5.41 -9.84
C ARG A 201 -13.76 -6.81 -10.12
N GLN A 202 -13.35 -7.36 -11.26
CA GLN A 202 -13.65 -8.69 -11.74
C GLN A 202 -12.42 -9.16 -12.49
N VAL A 203 -11.98 -10.39 -12.27
CA VAL A 203 -10.84 -10.93 -13.03
C VAL A 203 -11.25 -11.15 -14.48
N ARG A 204 -10.70 -10.34 -15.39
CA ARG A 204 -10.88 -10.47 -16.84
C ARG A 204 -9.59 -10.99 -17.47
N ARG A 205 -9.68 -11.46 -18.72
CA ARG A 205 -8.51 -11.92 -19.49
C ARG A 205 -7.42 -10.85 -19.63
N ALA A 206 -7.80 -9.57 -19.73
CA ALA A 206 -6.85 -8.47 -19.80
C ALA A 206 -6.03 -8.32 -18.50
N ASP A 207 -6.66 -8.58 -17.35
CA ASP A 207 -5.99 -8.50 -16.05
C ASP A 207 -4.97 -9.62 -15.89
N VAL A 208 -5.34 -10.85 -16.27
CA VAL A 208 -4.44 -12.02 -16.29
C VAL A 208 -3.23 -11.77 -17.18
N ARG A 209 -3.45 -11.28 -18.42
CA ARG A 209 -2.35 -10.95 -19.36
C ARG A 209 -1.40 -9.89 -18.81
N TYR A 210 -1.94 -8.86 -18.17
CA TYR A 210 -1.11 -7.81 -17.56
C TYR A 210 -0.25 -8.37 -16.42
N LEU A 211 -0.84 -9.20 -15.55
CA LEU A 211 -0.11 -9.85 -14.47
C LEU A 211 0.94 -10.83 -15.00
N GLU A 212 0.69 -11.53 -16.11
CA GLU A 212 1.68 -12.36 -16.80
C GLU A 212 2.85 -11.53 -17.36
N ASP A 213 2.56 -10.38 -18.01
CA ASP A 213 3.58 -9.45 -18.49
C ASP A 213 4.44 -8.93 -17.32
N LEU A 214 3.79 -8.52 -16.23
CA LEU A 214 4.45 -8.09 -14.99
C LEU A 214 5.32 -9.21 -14.38
N ALA A 215 4.82 -10.45 -14.36
CA ALA A 215 5.56 -11.61 -13.89
C ALA A 215 6.82 -11.87 -14.72
N ARG A 216 6.72 -11.78 -16.05
CA ARG A 216 7.86 -11.92 -16.97
C ARG A 216 8.91 -10.83 -16.75
N LEU A 217 8.49 -9.58 -16.58
CA LEU A 217 9.40 -8.44 -16.41
C LEU A 217 10.12 -8.45 -15.06
N ARG A 218 9.47 -8.93 -14.01
CA ARG A 218 10.04 -8.97 -12.65
C ARG A 218 10.84 -10.23 -12.34
N GLY A 219 10.76 -11.25 -13.19
CA GLY A 219 11.50 -12.51 -13.01
C GLY A 219 11.07 -13.32 -11.79
N ASP A 220 12.00 -14.14 -11.28
CA ASP A 220 11.75 -15.05 -10.17
C ASP A 220 11.37 -14.29 -8.89
N GLY A 221 10.25 -14.69 -8.29
CA GLY A 221 9.70 -14.05 -7.09
C GLY A 221 8.58 -13.04 -7.33
N SER A 222 8.21 -12.76 -8.59
CA SER A 222 7.14 -11.81 -8.93
C SER A 222 5.80 -12.12 -8.24
N VAL A 223 5.43 -13.40 -8.16
CA VAL A 223 4.20 -13.88 -7.50
C VAL A 223 4.18 -13.51 -6.00
N ALA A 224 5.31 -13.70 -5.32
CA ALA A 224 5.47 -13.35 -3.90
C ALA A 224 5.50 -11.83 -3.66
N SER A 225 5.77 -11.05 -4.70
CA SER A 225 5.73 -9.59 -4.66
C SER A 225 4.44 -8.98 -5.19
N THR A 226 3.41 -9.79 -5.49
CA THR A 226 2.14 -9.29 -6.05
C THR A 226 0.94 -9.66 -5.18
N ILE A 227 0.20 -8.66 -4.74
CA ILE A 227 -1.03 -8.78 -3.95
C ILE A 227 -2.21 -8.36 -4.83
N ALA A 228 -3.14 -9.27 -5.12
CA ALA A 228 -4.36 -8.90 -5.80
C ALA A 228 -5.42 -8.40 -4.80
N VAL A 229 -6.08 -7.31 -5.16
CA VAL A 229 -7.18 -6.73 -4.39
C VAL A 229 -8.44 -6.76 -5.24
N VAL A 230 -9.47 -7.47 -4.77
CA VAL A 230 -10.83 -7.38 -5.30
C VAL A 230 -11.45 -6.08 -4.81
N ALA A 231 -11.19 -5.02 -5.56
CA ALA A 231 -11.61 -3.66 -5.26
C ALA A 231 -13.11 -3.48 -5.48
N ARG A 232 -13.69 -2.48 -4.79
CA ARG A 232 -15.14 -2.21 -4.76
C ARG A 232 -15.93 -3.45 -4.33
N ALA A 233 -15.41 -4.16 -3.33
CA ALA A 233 -16.06 -5.31 -2.73
C ALA A 233 -17.48 -4.98 -2.21
N ASP A 234 -17.70 -3.71 -1.86
CA ASP A 234 -18.97 -3.14 -1.46
C ASP A 234 -20.02 -3.05 -2.58
N GLU A 235 -19.67 -3.25 -3.85
CA GLU A 235 -20.62 -3.27 -4.97
C GLU A 235 -21.13 -4.69 -5.30
N VAL A 236 -20.50 -5.73 -4.71
CA VAL A 236 -20.86 -7.13 -4.96
C VAL A 236 -22.30 -7.39 -4.54
N GLY A 237 -23.06 -8.09 -5.38
CA GLY A 237 -24.46 -8.41 -5.09
C GLY A 237 -25.35 -7.17 -4.97
N ALA A 238 -25.06 -6.12 -5.76
CA ALA A 238 -25.76 -4.82 -5.79
C ALA A 238 -25.59 -3.97 -4.51
N GLY A 239 -24.48 -4.13 -3.80
CA GLY A 239 -24.15 -3.35 -2.61
C GLY A 239 -25.14 -3.50 -1.46
N ARG A 240 -25.66 -4.73 -1.32
CA ARG A 240 -26.40 -5.17 -0.14
C ARG A 240 -25.47 -5.24 1.07
N ILE A 241 -26.04 -5.28 2.28
CA ILE A 241 -25.25 -5.26 3.52
C ILE A 241 -24.30 -6.46 3.68
N ASP A 242 -24.57 -7.56 2.96
CA ASP A 242 -23.76 -8.78 2.87
C ASP A 242 -22.74 -8.77 1.70
N ALA A 243 -22.53 -7.62 1.04
CA ALA A 243 -21.64 -7.49 -0.12
C ALA A 243 -20.22 -7.97 0.19
N LEU A 244 -19.64 -7.57 1.34
CA LEU A 244 -18.30 -7.99 1.75
C LEU A 244 -18.18 -9.50 1.99
N VAL A 245 -19.19 -10.12 2.60
CA VAL A 245 -19.23 -11.58 2.78
C VAL A 245 -19.28 -12.29 1.43
N SER A 246 -20.04 -11.73 0.49
CA SER A 246 -20.12 -12.24 -0.88
C SER A 246 -18.81 -12.04 -1.65
N ALA A 247 -18.14 -10.91 -1.43
CA ALA A 247 -16.84 -10.59 -2.02
C ALA A 247 -15.74 -11.52 -1.49
N GLU A 248 -15.76 -11.91 -0.22
CA GLU A 248 -14.83 -12.89 0.35
C GLU A 248 -14.99 -14.27 -0.30
N ARG A 249 -16.23 -14.69 -0.59
CA ARG A 249 -16.47 -15.93 -1.33
C ARG A 249 -15.89 -15.87 -2.75
N LEU A 250 -15.95 -14.71 -3.40
CA LEU A 250 -15.35 -14.48 -4.72
C LEU A 250 -13.81 -14.48 -4.65
N ALA A 251 -13.24 -13.77 -3.67
CA ALA A 251 -11.80 -13.74 -3.43
C ALA A 251 -11.24 -15.15 -3.17
N ARG A 252 -11.93 -15.95 -2.35
CA ARG A 252 -11.57 -17.36 -2.13
C ARG A 252 -11.55 -18.18 -3.42
N ARG A 253 -12.56 -18.04 -4.28
CA ARG A 253 -12.58 -18.71 -5.60
C ARG A 253 -11.41 -18.28 -6.49
N HIS A 254 -10.97 -17.02 -6.39
CA HIS A 254 -9.78 -16.56 -7.10
C HIS A 254 -8.50 -17.18 -6.54
N ARG A 255 -8.39 -17.35 -5.22
CA ARG A 255 -7.27 -18.09 -4.58
C ARG A 255 -7.27 -19.59 -4.90
N GLU A 256 -8.39 -20.14 -5.36
CA GLU A 256 -8.49 -21.53 -5.83
C GLU A 256 -8.24 -21.64 -7.35
N ASN A 257 -8.19 -20.52 -8.09
CA ASN A 257 -7.96 -20.53 -9.53
C ASN A 257 -6.44 -20.62 -9.82
N PRO A 258 -5.97 -21.67 -10.52
CA PRO A 258 -4.55 -21.83 -10.84
C PRO A 258 -3.97 -20.72 -11.71
N ASP A 259 -4.78 -20.10 -12.58
CA ASP A 259 -4.31 -19.00 -13.43
C ASP A 259 -4.02 -17.74 -12.63
N VAL A 260 -4.76 -17.50 -11.55
CA VAL A 260 -4.58 -16.33 -10.67
C VAL A 260 -3.49 -16.60 -9.63
N THR A 261 -3.49 -17.79 -9.02
CA THR A 261 -2.55 -18.17 -7.97
C THR A 261 -1.10 -18.24 -8.49
N ARG A 262 -0.92 -18.51 -9.79
CA ARG A 262 0.39 -18.43 -10.46
C ARG A 262 0.89 -16.99 -10.67
N LEU A 263 0.05 -15.99 -10.45
CA LEU A 263 0.32 -14.59 -10.77
C LEU A 263 0.31 -13.68 -9.53
N CYS A 264 -0.43 -14.03 -8.48
CA CYS A 264 -0.42 -13.32 -7.20
C CYS A 264 -0.50 -14.28 -6.02
N GLY A 265 0.18 -13.93 -4.92
CA GLY A 265 0.21 -14.76 -3.71
C GLY A 265 -1.08 -14.67 -2.87
N VAL A 266 -1.88 -13.62 -3.05
CA VAL A 266 -3.10 -13.36 -2.26
C VAL A 266 -4.14 -12.63 -3.12
N ALA A 267 -5.42 -12.94 -2.91
CA ALA A 267 -6.56 -12.14 -3.37
C ALA A 267 -7.41 -11.69 -2.16
N LEU A 268 -7.59 -10.37 -1.99
CA LEU A 268 -8.27 -9.77 -0.83
C LEU A 268 -9.45 -8.88 -1.25
N PRO A 269 -10.67 -9.06 -0.71
CA PRO A 269 -11.75 -8.12 -0.95
C PRO A 269 -11.54 -6.84 -0.14
N VAL A 270 -11.64 -5.68 -0.80
CA VAL A 270 -11.54 -4.38 -0.13
C VAL A 270 -12.63 -3.43 -0.59
N ALA A 271 -13.34 -2.84 0.38
CA ALA A 271 -14.25 -1.72 0.19
C ALA A 271 -13.48 -0.41 0.44
N GLY A 272 -12.91 0.16 -0.63
CA GLY A 272 -11.99 1.30 -0.55
C GLY A 272 -12.59 2.54 0.12
N LEU A 273 -13.83 2.91 -0.22
CA LEU A 273 -14.52 4.06 0.40
C LEU A 273 -14.75 3.86 1.90
N LEU A 274 -15.08 2.63 2.30
CA LEU A 274 -15.24 2.26 3.71
C LEU A 274 -13.89 2.35 4.45
N ALA A 275 -12.83 1.82 3.84
CA ALA A 275 -11.48 1.86 4.39
C ALA A 275 -10.96 3.30 4.54
N GLU A 276 -11.11 4.12 3.50
CA GLU A 276 -10.68 5.52 3.51
C GLU A 276 -11.45 6.32 4.55
N THR A 277 -12.78 6.17 4.58
CA THR A 277 -13.62 6.87 5.57
C THR A 277 -13.28 6.44 6.98
N ALA A 278 -12.99 5.16 7.23
CA ALA A 278 -12.59 4.69 8.54
C ALA A 278 -11.33 5.42 9.08
N GLN A 279 -10.44 5.90 8.21
CA GLN A 279 -9.25 6.65 8.64
C GLN A 279 -9.47 8.16 8.73
N THR A 280 -10.51 8.68 8.08
CA THR A 280 -10.66 10.12 7.83
C THR A 280 -12.01 10.70 8.31
N LEU A 281 -12.89 9.89 8.90
CA LEU A 281 -14.22 10.28 9.35
C LEU A 281 -14.11 11.42 10.38
N GLN A 282 -14.84 12.50 10.15
CA GLN A 282 -14.84 13.65 11.04
C GLN A 282 -15.95 13.54 12.11
N PRO A 283 -15.80 14.20 13.27
CA PRO A 283 -16.81 14.16 14.33
C PRO A 283 -18.21 14.60 13.88
N ASP A 284 -18.31 15.64 13.06
CA ASP A 284 -19.59 16.17 12.56
C ASP A 284 -20.29 15.17 11.63
N GLU A 285 -19.53 14.50 10.77
CA GLU A 285 -20.07 13.45 9.89
C GLU A 285 -20.56 12.24 10.69
N ALA A 286 -19.85 11.88 11.77
CA ALA A 286 -20.29 10.85 12.68
C ALA A 286 -21.57 11.26 13.44
N ALA A 287 -21.72 12.55 13.78
CA ALA A 287 -22.94 13.09 14.38
C ALA A 287 -24.12 13.02 13.40
N ASP A 288 -23.91 13.37 12.13
CA ASP A 288 -24.92 13.25 11.07
C ASP A 288 -25.36 11.80 10.86
N LEU A 289 -24.41 10.85 10.83
CA LEU A 289 -24.73 9.43 10.74
C LEU A 289 -25.58 8.94 11.93
N ARG A 290 -25.30 9.42 13.15
CA ARG A 290 -26.10 9.11 14.35
C ARG A 290 -27.50 9.71 14.26
N ALA A 291 -27.62 10.96 13.81
CA ALA A 291 -28.90 11.63 13.62
C ALA A 291 -29.76 10.88 12.60
N LEU A 292 -29.16 10.40 11.50
CA LEU A 292 -29.85 9.55 10.52
C LEU A 292 -30.24 8.18 11.10
N ALA A 293 -29.37 7.56 11.90
CA ALA A 293 -29.62 6.25 12.49
C ALA A 293 -30.78 6.26 13.50
N ALA A 294 -30.96 7.38 14.21
CA ALA A 294 -31.99 7.62 15.21
C ALA A 294 -33.39 7.85 14.62
N LEU A 295 -33.51 8.09 13.32
CA LEU A 295 -34.81 8.23 12.65
C LEU A 295 -35.61 6.93 12.67
N ASP A 296 -36.93 7.07 12.50
CA ASP A 296 -37.84 5.94 12.34
C ASP A 296 -37.37 4.97 11.25
N ARG A 297 -37.61 3.68 11.49
CA ARG A 297 -37.16 2.61 10.60
C ARG A 297 -37.65 2.80 9.16
N ALA A 298 -38.94 3.10 8.98
CA ALA A 298 -39.55 3.31 7.67
C ALA A 298 -38.96 4.52 6.92
N VAL A 299 -38.60 5.59 7.65
CA VAL A 299 -37.98 6.78 7.05
C VAL A 299 -36.59 6.43 6.52
N VAL A 300 -35.76 5.76 7.32
CA VAL A 300 -34.41 5.34 6.89
C VAL A 300 -34.47 4.34 5.74
N GLU A 301 -35.34 3.33 5.80
CA GLU A 301 -35.52 2.38 4.70
C GLU A 301 -35.92 3.11 3.41
N GLY A 302 -36.83 4.09 3.50
CA GLY A 302 -37.22 4.94 2.38
C GLY A 302 -36.08 5.81 1.83
N LEU A 303 -35.18 6.30 2.67
CA LEU A 303 -33.99 7.05 2.24
C LEU A 303 -32.96 6.15 1.53
N LEU A 304 -32.79 4.92 2.00
CA LEU A 304 -31.77 3.97 1.51
C LEU A 304 -32.17 3.21 0.24
N LEU A 305 -33.39 3.44 -0.29
CA LEU A 305 -33.87 2.81 -1.52
C LEU A 305 -33.03 3.18 -2.76
N SER A 306 -32.58 4.44 -2.86
CA SER A 306 -31.73 4.89 -3.97
C SER A 306 -30.86 6.09 -3.60
N VAL A 307 -29.82 6.32 -4.40
CA VAL A 307 -28.94 7.50 -4.30
C VAL A 307 -29.75 8.80 -4.39
N ASP A 308 -30.67 8.88 -5.35
CA ASP A 308 -31.51 10.07 -5.55
C ASP A 308 -32.39 10.38 -4.35
N ARG A 309 -32.97 9.34 -3.73
CA ARG A 309 -33.81 9.50 -2.54
C ARG A 309 -33.00 9.95 -1.33
N PHE A 310 -31.80 9.41 -1.16
CA PHE A 310 -30.91 9.82 -0.09
C PHE A 310 -30.49 11.29 -0.22
N ARG A 311 -30.21 11.76 -1.45
CA ARG A 311 -29.80 13.14 -1.74
C ARG A 311 -30.96 14.16 -1.78
N ARG A 312 -32.21 13.72 -1.91
CA ARG A 312 -33.37 14.60 -2.08
C ARG A 312 -33.62 15.50 -0.86
N PRO A 313 -33.81 16.82 -1.00
CA PRO A 313 -34.22 17.70 0.09
C PRO A 313 -35.46 17.17 0.83
N SER A 314 -35.43 17.21 2.15
CA SER A 314 -36.55 16.82 3.02
C SER A 314 -36.51 17.63 4.30
N LEU A 315 -37.67 18.18 4.69
CA LEU A 315 -37.82 18.93 5.95
C LEU A 315 -37.96 18.01 7.17
N SER A 316 -38.28 16.72 6.96
CA SER A 316 -38.44 15.72 8.02
C SER A 316 -37.15 14.98 8.37
N VAL A 317 -36.03 15.34 7.73
CA VAL A 317 -34.73 14.72 7.97
C VAL A 317 -33.80 15.77 8.60
N PRO A 318 -33.26 15.52 9.81
CA PRO A 318 -32.47 16.50 10.56
C PRO A 318 -31.11 16.81 9.92
N VAL A 319 -30.60 15.91 9.08
CA VAL A 319 -29.36 16.11 8.33
C VAL A 319 -29.68 16.72 6.98
N SER A 320 -28.98 17.80 6.60
CA SER A 320 -29.22 18.51 5.34
C SER A 320 -28.98 17.64 4.10
N ALA A 321 -29.63 17.96 2.98
CA ALA A 321 -29.40 17.25 1.72
C ALA A 321 -27.93 17.33 1.26
N HIS A 322 -27.26 18.44 1.53
CA HIS A 322 -25.84 18.64 1.23
C HIS A 322 -24.96 17.69 2.03
N ALA A 323 -25.10 17.68 3.37
CA ALA A 323 -24.34 16.79 4.25
C ALA A 323 -24.58 15.31 3.92
N ARG A 324 -25.82 14.92 3.59
CA ARG A 324 -26.10 13.56 3.11
C ARG A 324 -25.43 13.25 1.77
N ALA A 325 -25.36 14.22 0.85
CA ALA A 325 -24.62 14.02 -0.39
C ALA A 325 -23.13 13.81 -0.14
N GLU A 326 -22.53 14.58 0.77
CA GLU A 326 -21.13 14.42 1.18
C GLU A 326 -20.88 13.07 1.84
N LEU A 327 -21.72 12.65 2.79
CA LEU A 327 -21.64 11.31 3.40
C LEU A 327 -21.71 10.21 2.33
N LEU A 328 -22.60 10.36 1.34
CA LEU A 328 -22.74 9.39 0.27
C LEU A 328 -21.51 9.33 -0.64
N ASP A 329 -20.89 10.48 -0.93
CA ASP A 329 -19.66 10.54 -1.74
C ASP A 329 -18.49 9.87 -1.02
N ARG A 330 -18.43 9.96 0.31
CA ARG A 330 -17.39 9.36 1.14
C ARG A 330 -17.56 7.86 1.37
N LEU A 331 -18.77 7.42 1.66
CA LEU A 331 -19.05 6.06 2.12
C LEU A 331 -19.61 5.16 1.01
N GLY A 332 -20.13 5.75 -0.07
CA GLY A 332 -21.04 5.07 -0.96
C GLY A 332 -22.33 4.63 -0.24
N MET A 333 -23.29 4.11 -1.00
CA MET A 333 -24.55 3.64 -0.40
C MET A 333 -24.34 2.45 0.55
N PHE A 334 -23.36 1.58 0.24
CA PHE A 334 -23.01 0.45 1.10
C PHE A 334 -22.46 0.91 2.45
N GLY A 335 -21.54 1.88 2.47
CA GLY A 335 -20.97 2.39 3.71
C GLY A 335 -22.01 3.11 4.56
N VAL A 336 -22.88 3.91 3.94
CA VAL A 336 -24.02 4.53 4.65
C VAL A 336 -24.89 3.46 5.31
N ARG A 337 -25.33 2.43 4.56
CA ARG A 337 -26.13 1.32 5.12
C ARG A 337 -25.42 0.63 6.30
N THR A 338 -24.12 0.41 6.17
CA THR A 338 -23.28 -0.23 7.19
C THR A 338 -23.22 0.63 8.46
N CYS A 339 -22.91 1.92 8.33
CA CYS A 339 -22.88 2.85 9.46
C CYS A 339 -24.23 2.91 10.18
N LEU A 340 -25.34 3.08 9.45
CA LEU A 340 -26.66 3.18 10.06
C LEU A 340 -27.08 1.87 10.76
N ALA A 341 -26.73 0.71 10.20
CA ALA A 341 -26.99 -0.57 10.84
C ALA A 341 -26.19 -0.75 12.14
N LEU A 342 -24.91 -0.35 12.14
CA LEU A 342 -24.04 -0.41 13.32
C LEU A 342 -24.54 0.49 14.46
N LEU A 343 -24.88 1.74 14.12
CA LEU A 343 -25.32 2.76 15.07
C LEU A 343 -26.73 2.50 15.63
N ARG A 344 -27.58 1.77 14.91
CA ARG A 344 -28.89 1.35 15.44
C ARG A 344 -28.79 0.23 16.46
N GLY A 345 -27.83 -0.67 16.28
CA GLY A 345 -27.64 -1.82 17.16
C GLY A 345 -26.78 -1.52 18.39
N ASN A 346 -26.01 -0.44 18.39
CA ASN A 346 -24.96 -0.18 19.38
C ASN A 346 -24.81 1.33 19.62
N GLN A 347 -24.51 1.74 20.86
CA GLN A 347 -24.07 3.10 21.15
C GLN A 347 -22.57 3.21 20.89
N LEU A 348 -22.18 3.44 19.64
CA LEU A 348 -20.78 3.60 19.25
C LEU A 348 -20.37 5.08 19.25
N ASP A 349 -19.25 5.37 19.90
CA ASP A 349 -18.55 6.63 19.70
C ASP A 349 -17.87 6.67 18.31
N THR A 350 -17.20 7.77 17.98
CA THR A 350 -16.61 7.95 16.65
C THR A 350 -15.42 7.02 16.43
N ALA A 351 -14.63 6.74 17.48
CA ALA A 351 -13.47 5.86 17.42
C ALA A 351 -13.87 4.39 17.30
N GLU A 352 -14.93 3.99 18.01
CA GLU A 352 -15.50 2.65 17.92
C GLU A 352 -16.12 2.41 16.53
N LEU A 353 -16.83 3.40 15.99
CA LEU A 353 -17.37 3.33 14.62
C LEU A 353 -16.24 3.18 13.60
N THR A 354 -15.19 4.02 13.64
CA THR A 354 -14.08 3.93 12.68
C THR A 354 -13.29 2.62 12.81
N THR A 355 -13.16 2.08 14.02
CA THR A 355 -12.57 0.76 14.26
C THR A 355 -13.40 -0.33 13.56
N GLU A 356 -14.72 -0.27 13.70
CA GLU A 356 -15.63 -1.23 13.07
C GLU A 356 -15.61 -1.13 11.53
N LEU A 357 -15.56 0.09 10.98
CA LEU A 357 -15.45 0.32 9.54
C LEU A 357 -14.11 -0.21 9.00
N SER A 358 -13.00 0.02 9.72
CA SER A 358 -11.67 -0.49 9.36
C SER A 358 -11.67 -2.02 9.28
N ARG A 359 -12.17 -2.68 10.34
CA ARG A 359 -12.28 -4.14 10.42
C ARG A 359 -13.10 -4.74 9.28
N ARG A 360 -14.22 -4.11 8.93
CA ARG A 360 -15.10 -4.60 7.85
C ARG A 360 -14.54 -4.33 6.46
N SER A 361 -13.81 -3.23 6.26
CA SER A 361 -13.40 -2.79 4.93
C SER A 361 -12.43 -3.73 4.20
N GLY A 362 -11.77 -4.66 4.91
CA GLY A 362 -10.73 -5.53 4.36
C GLY A 362 -9.32 -4.91 4.35
N VAL A 363 -9.18 -3.64 4.74
CA VAL A 363 -7.89 -2.92 4.71
C VAL A 363 -6.87 -3.48 5.70
N GLU A 364 -7.31 -4.02 6.84
CA GLU A 364 -6.42 -4.60 7.85
C GLU A 364 -5.71 -5.87 7.33
N GLU A 365 -6.40 -6.69 6.54
CA GLU A 365 -5.81 -7.86 5.89
C GLU A 365 -4.81 -7.45 4.81
N LEU A 366 -5.09 -6.36 4.08
CA LEU A 366 -4.14 -5.78 3.13
C LEU A 366 -2.88 -5.25 3.84
N ARG A 367 -3.04 -4.53 4.95
CA ARG A 367 -1.91 -4.05 5.77
C ARG A 367 -1.05 -5.22 6.24
N ARG A 368 -1.67 -6.28 6.79
CA ARG A 368 -0.97 -7.51 7.19
C ARG A 368 -0.23 -8.17 6.03
N SER A 369 -0.84 -8.22 4.84
CA SER A 369 -0.18 -8.77 3.64
C SER A 369 1.01 -7.93 3.18
N LEU A 370 0.93 -6.60 3.31
CA LEU A 370 2.06 -5.71 3.05
C LEU A 370 3.18 -5.90 4.08
N ASP A 371 2.85 -6.12 5.36
CA ASP A 371 3.84 -6.39 6.41
C ASP A 371 4.61 -7.68 6.14
N VAL A 372 3.92 -8.74 5.70
CA VAL A 372 4.55 -10.00 5.26
C VAL A 372 5.44 -9.75 4.04
N ALA A 373 5.02 -8.87 3.12
CA ALA A 373 5.81 -8.54 1.95
C ALA A 373 7.10 -7.76 2.29
N VAL A 374 7.07 -6.89 3.33
CA VAL A 374 8.28 -6.27 3.91
C VAL A 374 9.25 -7.35 4.38
N GLU A 375 8.78 -8.32 5.15
CA GLU A 375 9.63 -9.41 5.65
C GLU A 375 10.24 -10.24 4.51
N GLY A 376 9.44 -10.53 3.48
CA GLY A 376 9.88 -11.21 2.27
C GLY A 376 10.96 -10.42 1.52
N ARG A 377 10.79 -9.10 1.39
CA ARG A 377 11.74 -8.20 0.72
C ARG A 377 13.04 -8.08 1.51
N ASP A 378 12.99 -7.89 2.82
CA ASP A 378 14.17 -7.78 3.68
C ASP A 378 15.03 -9.04 3.65
N ARG A 379 14.38 -10.22 3.61
CA ARG A 379 15.08 -11.49 3.45
C ARG A 379 15.77 -11.61 2.09
N ARG A 380 15.10 -11.24 0.99
CA ARG A 380 15.70 -11.27 -0.35
C ARG A 380 16.86 -10.30 -0.46
N LEU A 381 16.68 -9.06 0.01
CA LEU A 381 17.74 -8.06 0.04
C LEU A 381 18.97 -8.55 0.82
N ALA A 382 18.75 -9.17 1.99
CA ALA A 382 19.84 -9.79 2.76
C ALA A 382 20.56 -10.89 1.98
N GLN A 383 19.83 -11.75 1.26
CA GLN A 383 20.42 -12.82 0.47
C GLN A 383 21.24 -12.29 -0.69
N ASP A 384 20.67 -11.37 -1.47
CA ASP A 384 21.31 -10.80 -2.66
C ASP A 384 22.56 -10.00 -2.25
N ALA A 385 22.46 -9.17 -1.21
CA ALA A 385 23.57 -8.35 -0.74
C ALA A 385 24.70 -9.18 -0.15
N LEU A 386 24.40 -10.24 0.62
CA LEU A 386 25.44 -11.13 1.16
C LEU A 386 26.10 -11.98 0.06
N GLY A 387 25.31 -12.45 -0.92
CA GLY A 387 25.85 -13.15 -2.09
C GLY A 387 26.81 -12.26 -2.86
N ARG A 388 26.38 -11.04 -3.19
CA ARG A 388 27.20 -10.05 -3.89
C ARG A 388 28.43 -9.65 -3.09
N MET A 389 28.32 -9.48 -1.77
CA MET A 389 29.46 -9.21 -0.90
C MET A 389 30.50 -10.34 -0.98
N LEU A 390 30.08 -11.60 -0.92
CA LEU A 390 30.96 -12.76 -1.01
C LEU A 390 31.66 -12.88 -2.39
N ASP A 391 31.02 -12.39 -3.46
CA ASP A 391 31.65 -12.32 -4.79
C ASP A 391 32.72 -11.20 -4.89
N LEU A 392 32.58 -10.14 -4.08
CA LEU A 392 33.46 -8.97 -4.11
C LEU A 392 34.66 -9.10 -3.16
N VAL A 393 34.47 -9.71 -1.99
CA VAL A 393 35.51 -9.79 -0.95
C VAL A 393 36.35 -11.05 -1.08
N GLN A 394 37.59 -10.97 -0.59
CA GLN A 394 38.51 -12.08 -0.47
C GLN A 394 38.40 -12.66 0.94
N ASP A 395 38.21 -13.97 1.03
CA ASP A 395 37.98 -14.70 2.29
C ASP A 395 39.10 -14.50 3.33
N ASP A 396 40.33 -14.31 2.88
CA ASP A 396 41.52 -14.14 3.73
C ASP A 396 41.56 -12.76 4.44
N ARG A 397 41.01 -11.71 3.83
CA ARG A 397 40.89 -10.38 4.44
C ARG A 397 39.77 -10.29 5.47
N VAL A 398 38.67 -11.02 5.28
CA VAL A 398 37.49 -10.94 6.15
C VAL A 398 36.93 -12.33 6.53
N PRO A 399 37.74 -13.24 7.10
CA PRO A 399 37.38 -14.66 7.25
C PRO A 399 36.19 -14.89 8.18
N GLU A 400 36.07 -14.10 9.26
CA GLU A 400 34.93 -14.18 10.18
C GLU A 400 33.64 -13.67 9.54
N VAL A 401 33.72 -12.56 8.78
CA VAL A 401 32.56 -11.97 8.08
C VAL A 401 32.07 -12.92 7.00
N ALA A 402 32.97 -13.46 6.18
CA ALA A 402 32.62 -14.42 5.14
C ALA A 402 31.98 -15.70 5.70
N ARG A 403 32.52 -16.25 6.81
CA ARG A 403 31.93 -17.39 7.51
C ARG A 403 30.55 -17.08 8.07
N ALA A 404 30.37 -15.93 8.70
CA ALA A 404 29.08 -15.51 9.24
C ALA A 404 28.04 -15.28 8.12
N ALA A 405 28.44 -14.66 7.01
CA ALA A 405 27.59 -14.44 5.84
C ALA A 405 27.09 -15.77 5.24
N ARG A 406 27.99 -16.75 5.05
CA ARG A 406 27.62 -18.09 4.56
C ARG A 406 26.63 -18.80 5.48
N ARG A 407 26.83 -18.71 6.80
CA ARG A 407 25.89 -19.27 7.79
C ARG A 407 24.52 -18.58 7.74
N LEU A 408 24.49 -17.27 7.54
CA LEU A 408 23.24 -16.52 7.43
C LEU A 408 22.49 -16.85 6.12
N LEU A 409 23.22 -17.01 5.01
CA LEU A 409 22.67 -17.46 3.73
C LEU A 409 22.11 -18.89 3.82
N SER A 410 22.80 -19.81 4.50
CA SER A 410 22.28 -21.18 4.66
C SER A 410 21.04 -21.22 5.55
N ALA A 411 20.97 -20.38 6.59
CA ALA A 411 19.80 -20.29 7.48
C ALA A 411 18.56 -19.64 6.83
N THR A 412 18.73 -18.86 5.75
CA THR A 412 17.64 -18.12 5.09
C THR A 412 17.09 -18.84 3.85
N ARG A 413 17.76 -19.88 3.36
CA ARG A 413 17.24 -20.73 2.27
C ARG A 413 15.97 -21.45 2.75
N PRO A 414 14.86 -21.42 1.99
CA PRO A 414 13.68 -22.20 2.33
C PRO A 414 14.01 -23.71 2.29
N LEU A 415 13.48 -24.48 3.24
CA LEU A 415 13.64 -25.94 3.39
C LEU A 415 13.03 -26.77 2.24
N HIS A 416 12.70 -26.17 1.08
CA HIS A 416 12.07 -26.83 -0.05
C HIS A 416 12.92 -26.65 -1.31
N SER A 417 14.03 -27.37 -1.36
CA SER A 417 14.77 -27.64 -2.60
C SER A 417 15.26 -29.09 -2.68
N GLU A 418 14.60 -30.02 -1.99
CA GLU A 418 14.73 -31.44 -2.29
C GLU A 418 13.54 -31.85 -3.15
N SER A 419 13.73 -31.77 -4.47
CA SER A 419 12.89 -32.50 -5.41
C SER A 419 13.15 -33.99 -5.21
N PRO A 420 12.14 -34.84 -4.99
CA PRO A 420 12.38 -36.27 -4.91
C PRO A 420 12.84 -36.73 -6.29
N ALA A 421 14.09 -37.21 -6.36
CA ALA A 421 14.60 -37.90 -7.53
C ALA A 421 13.62 -39.03 -7.89
N VAL A 422 12.89 -38.85 -9.00
CA VAL A 422 12.10 -39.92 -9.60
C VAL A 422 13.12 -40.93 -10.13
N SER A 423 13.34 -42.00 -9.35
CA SER A 423 14.09 -43.16 -9.80
C SER A 423 13.32 -43.80 -10.95
N ALA A 424 13.88 -43.69 -12.15
CA ALA A 424 13.46 -44.49 -13.30
C ALA A 424 13.79 -45.96 -13.02
N GLY A 425 12.81 -46.69 -12.48
CA GLY A 425 12.80 -48.15 -12.43
C GLY A 425 12.19 -48.66 -13.73
N ALA A 426 13.06 -49.10 -14.65
CA ALA A 426 12.67 -49.83 -15.85
C ALA A 426 12.00 -51.16 -15.47
N ALA A 427 10.84 -51.42 -16.06
CA ALA A 427 10.32 -52.77 -16.22
C ALA A 427 9.46 -52.81 -17.50
N ALA A 428 10.05 -53.40 -18.53
CA ALA A 428 9.38 -54.13 -19.61
C ALA A 428 9.99 -55.55 -19.58
N PRO A 429 9.32 -56.60 -20.09
CA PRO A 429 8.23 -56.59 -21.06
C PRO A 429 6.84 -56.92 -20.51
#